data_AF-A0A9N9J982-F1
#
_entry.id   AF-A0A9N9J982-F1
#
_cell.length_a   1.000
_cell.length_b   1.000
_cell.length_c   1.000
_cell.angle_alpha   90.00
_cell.angle_beta   90.00
_cell.angle_gamma   90.00
#
_symmetry.space_group_name_H-M   'P 1'
#
loop_
_entity.id
_entity.type
_entity.pdbx_description
1 polymer ?
#
loop_
_entity_poly.entity_id
_entity_poly.type
_entity_poly.pdbx_seq_one_letter_code
_entity_poly.pdbx_strand_id
1 'polypeptide(L)'
;KIFKNAGDIKENGINMPMDTDPATGKLTSKGYLFIEFETPEQASLAIKNYDNYSMDKTHCLAVNRFTDVEKYSQIEEEYKEPEEEKFVEKEHLRSWLTDSQARDQFVLYRGDDVSILWNKKAEPPEEEHKRVNWTETYVQWSPLGTYLATFH
;
A
#
# COMPACT_ATOMS: atom_id res chain seq x y z
N LYS A 1 -18.52 -32.04 -11.94
CA LYS A 1 -17.68 -30.88 -12.34
C LYS A 1 -17.16 -30.26 -11.06
N ILE A 2 -15.84 -30.31 -10.81
CA ILE A 2 -15.23 -29.90 -9.53
C ILE A 2 -15.57 -28.45 -9.18
N PHE A 3 -15.57 -27.55 -10.17
CA PHE A 3 -15.87 -26.12 -10.03
C PHE A 3 -17.36 -25.74 -10.01
N LYS A 4 -18.30 -26.70 -9.94
CA LYS A 4 -19.74 -26.39 -10.01
C LYS A 4 -20.24 -25.52 -8.84
N ASN A 5 -19.58 -25.60 -7.69
CA ASN A 5 -19.95 -24.79 -6.52
C ASN A 5 -19.30 -23.38 -6.54
N ALA A 6 -18.38 -23.11 -7.48
CA ALA A 6 -17.73 -21.81 -7.59
C ALA A 6 -18.56 -20.79 -8.37
N GLY A 7 -19.38 -21.26 -9.31
CA GLY A 7 -20.18 -20.41 -10.19
C GLY A 7 -20.45 -21.08 -11.54
N ASP A 8 -21.13 -20.34 -12.40
CA ASP A 8 -21.45 -20.77 -13.76
C ASP A 8 -20.26 -20.48 -14.70
N ILE A 9 -19.84 -21.53 -15.40
CA ILE A 9 -18.78 -21.46 -16.40
C ILE A 9 -19.44 -21.13 -17.73
N LYS A 10 -18.91 -20.12 -18.43
CA LYS A 10 -19.43 -19.66 -19.72
C LYS A 10 -19.44 -20.79 -20.76
N GLU A 11 -20.29 -20.69 -21.78
CA GLU A 11 -20.27 -21.62 -22.91
C GLU A 11 -18.89 -21.61 -23.59
N ASN A 12 -18.27 -22.78 -23.74
CA ASN A 12 -16.87 -22.97 -24.15
C ASN A 12 -15.81 -22.30 -23.24
N GLY A 13 -16.15 -21.95 -22.01
CA GLY A 13 -15.25 -21.31 -21.04
C GLY A 13 -14.18 -22.24 -20.46
N ILE A 14 -14.09 -23.50 -20.87
CA ILE A 14 -13.00 -24.40 -20.47
C ILE A 14 -12.09 -24.64 -21.67
N ASN A 15 -10.85 -24.17 -21.56
CA ASN A 15 -9.82 -24.44 -22.55
C ASN A 15 -8.70 -25.25 -21.90
N MET A 16 -8.48 -26.48 -22.38
CA MET A 16 -7.37 -27.33 -21.95
C MET A 16 -6.41 -27.52 -23.12
N PRO A 17 -5.25 -26.85 -23.11
CA PRO A 17 -4.24 -27.05 -24.14
C PRO A 17 -3.70 -28.48 -24.14
N MET A 18 -3.75 -29.11 -25.31
CA MET A 18 -3.20 -30.44 -25.56
C MET A 18 -1.97 -30.32 -26.45
N ASP A 19 -0.99 -31.21 -26.24
CA ASP A 19 0.17 -31.38 -27.09
C ASP A 19 0.22 -32.80 -27.66
N THR A 20 0.93 -32.98 -28.76
CA THR A 20 1.18 -34.31 -29.31
C THR A 20 2.59 -34.73 -28.93
N ASP A 21 2.70 -35.78 -28.11
CA ASP A 21 3.99 -36.31 -27.71
C ASP A 21 4.73 -36.88 -28.95
N PRO A 22 5.91 -36.35 -29.32
CA PRO A 22 6.65 -36.75 -30.51
C PRO A 22 7.06 -38.24 -30.51
N ALA A 23 7.17 -38.85 -29.33
CA ALA A 23 7.63 -40.23 -29.18
C ALA A 23 6.49 -41.26 -29.27
N THR A 24 5.27 -40.88 -28.84
CA THR A 24 4.15 -41.83 -28.72
C THR A 24 2.98 -41.52 -29.65
N GLY A 25 2.98 -40.36 -30.30
CA GLY A 25 1.89 -39.90 -31.18
C GLY A 25 0.56 -39.68 -30.46
N LYS A 26 0.55 -39.72 -29.11
CA LYS A 26 -0.64 -39.53 -28.29
C LYS A 26 -0.82 -38.05 -27.95
N LEU A 27 -2.08 -37.62 -27.97
CA LEU A 27 -2.47 -36.34 -27.41
C LEU A 27 -2.37 -36.40 -25.88
N THR A 28 -1.53 -35.56 -25.30
CA THR A 28 -1.36 -35.40 -23.85
C THR A 28 -1.67 -33.96 -23.45
N SER A 29 -2.29 -33.76 -22.29
CA SER A 29 -2.57 -32.40 -21.79
C SER A 29 -1.27 -31.72 -21.35
N LYS A 30 -1.15 -30.41 -21.57
CA LYS A 30 0.00 -29.61 -21.09
C LYS A 30 0.03 -29.41 -19.56
N GLY A 31 -0.88 -30.04 -18.82
CA GLY A 31 -0.91 -30.00 -17.35
C GLY A 31 -1.61 -28.78 -16.75
N TYR A 32 -2.14 -27.88 -17.57
CA TYR A 32 -2.92 -26.72 -17.14
C TYR A 32 -4.18 -26.54 -18.00
N LEU A 33 -5.12 -25.77 -17.49
CA LEU A 33 -6.35 -25.41 -18.17
C LEU A 33 -6.78 -24.00 -17.77
N PHE A 34 -7.51 -23.33 -18.64
CA PHE A 34 -8.14 -22.04 -18.38
C PHE A 34 -9.64 -22.22 -18.18
N ILE A 35 -10.20 -21.51 -17.19
CA ILE A 35 -11.63 -21.47 -16.91
C ILE A 35 -12.09 -20.00 -16.95
N GLU A 36 -13.06 -19.72 -17.80
CA GLU A 36 -13.77 -18.44 -17.88
C GLU A 36 -15.13 -18.56 -17.18
N PHE A 37 -15.31 -17.82 -16.10
CA PHE A 37 -16.58 -17.68 -15.37
C PHE A 37 -17.37 -16.50 -15.92
N GLU A 38 -18.68 -16.47 -15.69
CA GLU A 38 -19.53 -15.36 -16.10
C GLU A 38 -19.21 -14.06 -15.36
N THR A 39 -18.83 -14.15 -14.08
CA THR A 39 -18.53 -12.98 -13.24
C THR A 39 -17.17 -13.07 -12.56
N PRO A 40 -16.51 -11.92 -12.30
CA PRO A 40 -15.22 -11.89 -11.60
C PRO A 40 -15.30 -12.37 -10.13
N GLU A 41 -16.48 -12.25 -9.51
CA GLU A 41 -16.74 -12.75 -8.16
C GLU A 41 -16.70 -14.28 -8.10
N GLN A 42 -17.31 -14.96 -9.08
CA GLN A 42 -17.27 -16.42 -9.21
C GLN A 42 -15.85 -16.93 -9.41
N ALA A 43 -15.05 -16.27 -10.26
CA ALA A 43 -13.63 -16.61 -10.43
C ALA A 43 -12.84 -16.44 -9.12
N SER A 44 -13.15 -15.42 -8.33
CA SER A 44 -12.54 -15.20 -7.02
C SER A 44 -12.94 -16.27 -5.99
N LEU A 45 -14.20 -16.73 -6.05
CA LEU A 45 -14.68 -17.83 -5.22
C LEU A 45 -14.03 -19.16 -5.61
N ALA A 46 -13.81 -19.39 -6.91
CA ALA A 46 -13.11 -20.57 -7.43
C ALA A 46 -11.70 -20.68 -6.86
N ILE A 47 -10.95 -19.57 -6.87
CA ILE A 47 -9.59 -19.53 -6.29
C ILE A 47 -9.63 -19.85 -4.80
N LYS A 48 -10.50 -19.18 -4.04
CA LYS A 48 -10.60 -19.39 -2.58
C LYS A 48 -10.94 -20.83 -2.19
N ASN A 49 -11.79 -21.50 -2.98
CA ASN A 49 -12.30 -22.82 -2.63
C ASN A 49 -11.47 -23.97 -3.19
N TYR A 50 -10.74 -23.74 -4.29
CA TYR A 50 -10.09 -24.81 -5.04
C TYR A 50 -8.58 -24.64 -5.21
N ASP A 51 -8.00 -23.53 -4.76
CA ASP A 51 -6.55 -23.44 -4.63
C ASP A 51 -6.04 -24.40 -3.53
N ASN A 52 -5.01 -25.17 -3.84
CA ASN A 52 -4.50 -26.30 -3.05
C ASN A 52 -5.51 -27.44 -2.81
N TYR A 53 -6.50 -27.60 -3.68
CA TYR A 53 -7.43 -28.72 -3.61
C TYR A 53 -6.78 -30.02 -4.11
N SER A 54 -6.70 -31.03 -3.24
CA SER A 54 -6.23 -32.37 -3.61
C SER A 54 -7.30 -33.08 -4.45
N MET A 55 -6.99 -33.29 -5.73
CA MET A 55 -7.88 -34.01 -6.66
C MET A 55 -7.72 -35.52 -6.53
N ASP A 56 -6.47 -35.98 -6.37
CA ASP A 56 -6.14 -37.36 -6.05
C ASP A 56 -4.90 -37.40 -5.14
N LYS A 57 -4.38 -38.61 -4.86
CA LYS A 57 -3.21 -38.80 -3.97
C LYS A 57 -1.92 -38.15 -4.50
N THR A 58 -1.86 -37.89 -5.80
CA THR A 58 -0.67 -37.43 -6.51
C THR A 58 -0.81 -36.01 -7.06
N HIS A 59 -2.03 -35.48 -7.17
CA HIS A 59 -2.32 -34.23 -7.87
C HIS A 59 -3.07 -33.26 -6.95
N CYS A 60 -2.44 -32.11 -6.76
CA CYS A 60 -3.01 -30.96 -6.08
C CYS A 60 -3.23 -29.85 -7.11
N LEU A 61 -4.39 -29.22 -7.09
CA LEU A 61 -4.71 -28.10 -7.98
C LEU A 61 -4.13 -26.80 -7.43
N ALA A 62 -3.45 -26.04 -8.27
CA ALA A 62 -3.11 -24.64 -8.01
C ALA A 62 -3.99 -23.77 -8.90
N VAL A 63 -4.74 -22.84 -8.30
CA VAL A 63 -5.73 -22.02 -9.02
C VAL A 63 -5.37 -20.55 -8.84
N ASN A 64 -4.97 -19.90 -9.93
CA ASN A 64 -4.54 -18.48 -9.93
C ASN A 64 -5.41 -17.65 -10.88
N ARG A 65 -5.45 -16.33 -10.66
CA ARG A 65 -6.06 -15.42 -11.66
C ARG A 65 -5.15 -15.32 -12.86
N PHE A 66 -5.74 -15.14 -14.03
CA PHE A 66 -4.97 -14.90 -15.25
C PHE A 66 -4.12 -13.62 -15.14
N THR A 67 -4.64 -12.57 -14.49
CA THR A 67 -3.92 -11.31 -14.24
C THR A 67 -2.68 -11.48 -13.34
N ASP A 68 -2.68 -12.50 -12.48
CA ASP A 68 -1.55 -12.71 -11.58
C ASP A 68 -0.31 -13.16 -12.35
N VAL A 69 -0.47 -13.83 -13.49
CA VAL A 69 0.65 -14.24 -14.35
C VAL A 69 1.45 -13.02 -14.83
N GLU A 70 0.76 -11.96 -15.27
CA GLU A 70 1.41 -10.71 -15.68
C GLU A 70 2.04 -9.97 -14.50
N LYS A 71 1.37 -10.00 -13.34
CA LYS A 71 1.90 -9.39 -12.12
C LYS A 71 3.21 -10.08 -11.71
N TYR A 72 3.24 -11.40 -11.68
CA TYR A 72 4.41 -12.16 -11.26
C TYR A 72 5.53 -12.16 -12.30
N SER A 73 5.25 -11.96 -13.60
CA SER A 73 6.30 -11.80 -14.61
C SER A 73 7.02 -10.45 -14.55
N GLN A 74 6.41 -9.46 -13.90
CA GLN A 74 6.95 -8.10 -13.76
C GLN A 74 7.63 -7.84 -12.41
N ILE A 75 7.57 -8.79 -11.47
CA ILE A 75 8.21 -8.63 -10.16
C ILE A 75 9.72 -8.91 -10.32
N GLU A 76 10.54 -7.98 -9.86
CA GLU A 76 11.98 -8.21 -9.73
C GLU A 76 12.21 -9.34 -8.70
N GLU A 77 12.93 -10.40 -9.10
CA GLU A 77 13.24 -11.54 -8.21
C GLU A 77 14.18 -11.15 -7.06
N GLU A 78 14.91 -10.04 -7.21
CA GLU A 78 15.89 -9.56 -6.23
C GLU A 78 15.29 -8.46 -5.35
N TYR A 79 15.23 -8.73 -4.04
CA TYR A 79 14.83 -7.73 -3.05
C TYR A 79 15.89 -6.62 -3.00
N LYS A 80 15.49 -5.38 -3.32
CA LYS A 80 16.29 -4.19 -3.09
C LYS A 80 15.90 -3.60 -1.73
N GLU A 81 16.85 -3.61 -0.81
CA GLU A 81 16.68 -2.93 0.47
C GLU A 81 16.46 -1.43 0.24
N PRO A 82 15.48 -0.78 0.91
CA PRO A 82 15.29 0.65 0.80
C PRO A 82 16.59 1.39 1.16
N GLU A 83 16.96 2.42 0.39
CA GLU A 83 18.09 3.25 0.78
C GLU A 83 17.79 3.94 2.11
N GLU A 84 18.66 3.73 3.10
CA GLU A 84 18.60 4.47 4.35
C GLU A 84 18.78 5.97 4.04
N GLU A 85 17.80 6.78 4.47
CA GLU A 85 17.92 8.23 4.34
C GLU A 85 19.17 8.69 5.10
N LYS A 86 20.10 9.34 4.37
CA LYS A 86 21.32 9.88 4.99
C LYS A 86 20.92 10.88 6.06
N PHE A 87 21.55 10.77 7.22
CA PHE A 87 21.35 11.74 8.30
C PHE A 87 21.67 13.16 7.81
N VAL A 88 20.67 14.03 7.82
CA VAL A 88 20.84 15.47 7.60
C VAL A 88 20.92 16.14 8.96
N GLU A 89 22.00 16.89 9.18
CA GLU A 89 22.16 17.69 10.39
C GLU A 89 21.00 18.68 10.48
N LYS A 90 20.19 18.56 11.54
CA LYS A 90 19.05 19.45 11.76
C LYS A 90 19.56 20.82 12.21
N GLU A 91 18.84 21.87 11.84
CA GLU A 91 19.08 23.22 12.36
C GLU A 91 19.04 23.24 13.90
N HIS A 92 19.64 24.27 14.49
CA HIS A 92 19.70 24.42 15.94
C HIS A 92 18.29 24.64 16.54
N LEU A 93 17.65 23.55 16.95
CA LEU A 93 16.26 23.51 17.47
C LEU A 93 15.99 24.35 18.73
N ARG A 94 17.05 24.93 19.31
CA ARG A 94 17.03 25.81 20.48
C ARG A 94 17.45 27.24 20.15
N SER A 95 17.52 27.61 18.87
CA SER A 95 17.94 28.95 18.44
C SER A 95 17.07 30.02 19.08
N TRP A 96 15.77 29.74 19.27
CA TRP A 96 14.82 30.64 19.93
C TRP A 96 15.20 31.04 21.37
N LEU A 97 15.96 30.21 22.11
CA LEU A 97 16.46 30.56 23.44
C LEU A 97 17.51 31.68 23.40
N THR A 98 18.09 31.96 22.23
CA THR A 98 19.07 33.03 22.04
C THR A 98 18.44 34.36 21.61
N ASP A 99 17.11 34.44 21.54
CA ASP A 99 16.41 35.69 21.25
C ASP A 99 16.79 36.79 22.26
N SER A 100 17.37 37.87 21.76
CA SER A 100 17.85 39.00 22.59
C SER A 100 16.76 39.66 23.43
N GLN A 101 15.49 39.52 23.02
CA GLN A 101 14.34 40.08 23.70
C GLN A 101 13.66 39.07 24.63
N ALA A 102 14.17 37.82 24.71
CA ALA A 102 13.60 36.71 25.47
C ALA A 102 12.10 36.55 25.24
N ARG A 103 11.68 36.67 23.97
CA ARG A 103 10.27 36.56 23.57
C ARG A 103 9.82 35.11 23.57
N ASP A 104 8.57 34.88 23.94
CA ASP A 104 7.93 33.57 23.80
C ASP A 104 7.34 33.42 22.39
N GLN A 105 7.42 32.21 21.85
CA GLN A 105 6.62 31.79 20.69
C GLN A 105 5.31 31.17 21.16
N PHE A 106 4.22 31.46 20.46
CA PHE A 106 2.93 30.81 20.67
C PHE A 106 2.35 30.34 19.33
N VAL A 107 1.49 29.32 19.39
CA VAL A 107 0.83 28.76 18.22
C VAL A 107 -0.62 29.23 18.15
N LEU A 108 -1.07 29.57 16.95
CA LEU A 108 -2.45 29.92 16.64
C LEU A 108 -2.97 28.91 15.61
N TYR A 109 -4.05 28.22 15.96
CA TYR A 109 -4.77 27.35 15.04
C TYR A 109 -6.14 27.95 14.74
N ARG A 110 -6.40 28.31 13.48
CA ARG A 110 -7.64 28.97 13.04
C ARG A 110 -8.11 28.38 11.72
N GLY A 111 -9.25 27.68 11.75
CA GLY A 111 -9.74 26.95 10.57
C GLY A 111 -8.72 25.88 10.19
N ASP A 112 -8.14 26.01 9.00
CA ASP A 112 -7.13 25.09 8.49
C ASP A 112 -5.68 25.63 8.65
N ASP A 113 -5.54 26.87 9.13
CA ASP A 113 -4.25 27.55 9.25
C ASP A 113 -3.65 27.34 10.64
N VAL A 114 -2.41 26.84 10.68
CA VAL A 114 -1.56 26.83 11.87
C VAL A 114 -0.42 27.83 11.67
N SER A 115 -0.34 28.83 12.54
CA SER A 115 0.73 29.85 12.58
C SER A 115 1.48 29.79 13.90
N ILE A 116 2.81 29.91 13.84
CA ILE A 116 3.70 30.13 14.99
C ILE A 116 4.11 31.59 14.98
N LEU A 117 3.92 32.29 16.10
CA LEU A 117 4.18 33.71 16.21
C LEU A 117 5.03 34.06 17.43
N TRP A 118 5.87 35.08 17.30
CA TRP A 118 6.58 35.72 18.40
C TRP A 118 5.70 36.74 19.12
N ASN A 119 5.73 36.69 20.44
CA ASN A 119 5.04 37.67 21.29
C ASN A 119 5.77 39.03 21.28
N LYS A 120 5.07 40.09 20.85
CA LYS A 120 5.57 41.48 20.89
C LYS A 120 4.85 42.36 21.93
N LYS A 121 4.25 41.76 22.96
CA LYS A 121 3.51 42.42 24.05
C LYS A 121 2.36 43.31 23.55
N ALA A 122 2.63 44.59 23.33
CA ALA A 122 1.65 45.59 22.92
C ALA A 122 1.58 45.76 21.39
N GLU A 123 2.60 45.31 20.67
CA GLU A 123 2.60 45.32 19.21
C GLU A 123 1.94 44.05 18.66
N PRO A 124 1.46 44.09 17.39
CA PRO A 124 1.01 42.90 16.70
C PRO A 124 2.10 41.81 16.72
N PRO A 125 1.71 40.54 16.95
CA PRO A 125 2.65 39.43 16.98
C PRO A 125 3.32 39.26 15.60
N GLU A 126 4.56 38.82 15.62
CA GLU A 126 5.36 38.59 14.41
C GLU A 126 5.26 37.12 14.00
N GLU A 127 4.85 36.85 12.77
CA GLU A 127 4.71 35.48 12.26
C GLU A 127 6.08 34.89 11.92
N GLU A 128 6.43 33.78 12.57
CA GLU A 128 7.65 33.02 12.30
C GLU A 128 7.41 31.96 11.21
N HIS A 129 6.28 31.26 11.31
CA HIS A 129 5.94 30.18 10.38
C HIS A 129 4.43 30.03 10.24
N LYS A 130 3.97 29.74 9.03
CA LYS A 130 2.55 29.46 8.75
C LYS A 130 2.40 28.32 7.76
N ARG A 131 1.48 27.39 8.07
CA ARG A 131 1.15 26.26 7.20
C ARG A 131 -0.33 25.91 7.26
N VAL A 132 -0.91 25.69 6.08
CA VAL A 132 -2.30 25.23 5.91
C VAL A 132 -2.35 23.71 6.03
N ASN A 133 -3.40 23.16 6.64
CA ASN A 133 -3.62 21.73 6.86
C ASN A 133 -2.44 21.06 7.56
N TRP A 134 -1.82 21.75 8.51
CA TRP A 134 -0.71 21.20 9.27
C TRP A 134 -1.18 20.17 10.31
N THR A 135 -2.44 20.22 10.74
CA THR A 135 -3.09 19.21 11.57
C THR A 135 -4.57 19.12 11.22
N GLU A 136 -5.19 17.98 11.52
CA GLU A 136 -6.63 17.77 11.40
C GLU A 136 -7.41 18.08 12.70
N THR A 137 -6.76 18.04 13.87
CA THR A 137 -7.46 18.13 15.16
C THR A 137 -6.91 19.21 16.09
N TYR A 138 -5.67 19.07 16.56
CA TYR A 138 -5.04 20.05 17.45
C TYR A 138 -3.52 20.03 17.30
N VAL A 139 -2.86 21.02 17.90
CA VAL A 139 -1.40 21.10 17.96
C VAL A 139 -0.95 21.16 19.41
N GLN A 140 0.24 20.61 19.69
CA GLN A 140 0.79 20.63 21.04
C GLN A 140 2.31 20.83 21.03
N TRP A 141 2.79 21.85 21.73
CA TRP A 141 4.22 22.00 21.99
C TRP A 141 4.72 20.91 22.93
N SER A 142 5.91 20.40 22.67
CA SER A 142 6.61 19.54 23.62
C SER A 142 6.91 20.31 24.92
N PRO A 143 7.08 19.63 26.07
CA PRO A 143 7.27 20.31 27.36
C PRO A 143 8.46 21.27 27.41
N LEU A 144 9.45 21.09 26.53
CA LEU A 144 10.64 21.94 26.41
C LEU A 144 10.56 22.95 25.24
N GLY A 145 9.40 23.06 24.58
CA GLY A 145 9.19 24.01 23.47
C GLY A 145 10.06 23.77 22.24
N THR A 146 10.61 22.56 22.08
CA THR A 146 11.55 22.24 20.97
C THR A 146 10.84 21.61 19.77
N TYR A 147 9.67 21.03 19.98
CA TYR A 147 8.91 20.31 18.95
C TYR A 147 7.45 20.72 19.01
N LEU A 148 6.79 20.78 17.85
CA LEU A 148 5.35 20.93 17.72
C LEU A 148 4.76 19.62 17.20
N ALA A 149 3.93 18.98 18.00
CA ALA A 149 3.18 17.80 17.60
C ALA A 149 1.96 18.20 16.78
N THR A 150 1.74 17.47 15.69
CA THR A 150 0.61 17.60 14.77
C THR A 150 -0.05 16.23 14.61
N PHE A 151 -1.37 16.23 14.47
CA PHE A 151 -2.17 15.01 14.37
C PHE A 151 -2.90 14.99 13.03
N HIS A 152 -2.80 13.85 12.34
CA HIS A 152 -3.37 13.53 11.03
C HIS A 152 -4.10 12.19 11.13
#